data_AF-A0AAN9BYC7-F1
#
_entry.id   AF-A0AAN9BYC7-F1
#
_cell.length_a   1.000
_cell.length_b   1.000
_cell.length_c   1.000
_cell.angle_alpha   90.00
_cell.angle_beta   90.00
_cell.angle_gamma   90.00
#
_symmetry.space_group_name_H-M   'P 1'
#
loop_
_entity.id
_entity.type
_entity.pdbx_description
1 polymer ?
#
loop_
_entity_poly.entity_id
_entity_poly.type
_entity_poly.pdbx_seq_one_letter_code
_entity_poly.pdbx_strand_id
1 'polypeptide(L)'
;MFGDLCVQTDLFGLVGTLHVLVFGQYMKVYCSQGQWHMTSSFQRKWKVELWKKLFHQLLNVPDCDQQPDLGALRREFEDHFITNLAPNFHLTLSACTRTISIVRAGGLKA
;
A
#
# COMPACT_ATOMS: atom_id res chain seq x y z
N MET A 1 25.28 -11.63 21.72
CA MET A 1 25.38 -12.45 20.50
C MET A 1 23.97 -12.71 19.94
N PHE A 2 23.21 -11.63 19.70
CA PHE A 2 21.83 -11.63 19.18
C PHE A 2 21.63 -10.38 18.30
N GLY A 3 22.63 -10.05 17.47
CA GLY A 3 22.68 -8.78 16.73
C GLY A 3 22.38 -8.88 15.24
N ASP A 4 22.34 -10.08 14.66
CA ASP A 4 22.39 -10.27 13.21
C ASP A 4 21.17 -11.01 12.66
N LEU A 5 19.97 -10.81 13.22
CA LEU A 5 18.77 -11.06 12.42
C LEU A 5 18.68 -9.92 11.41
N CYS A 6 19.17 -10.20 10.20
CA CYS A 6 19.11 -9.29 9.09
C CYS A 6 17.71 -8.70 8.94
N VAL A 7 17.61 -7.38 8.77
CA VAL A 7 16.35 -6.66 8.54
C VAL A 7 15.54 -7.24 7.36
N GLN A 8 16.18 -8.00 6.47
CA GLN A 8 15.53 -8.75 5.39
C GLN A 8 14.37 -9.64 5.88
N THR A 9 14.47 -10.30 7.04
CA THR A 9 13.35 -11.12 7.56
C THR A 9 12.14 -10.26 7.94
N ASP A 10 12.38 -9.11 8.59
CA ASP A 10 11.32 -8.18 8.97
C ASP A 10 10.67 -7.54 7.74
N LEU A 11 11.47 -7.18 6.72
CA LEU A 11 10.96 -6.63 5.46
C LEU A 11 10.10 -7.65 4.72
N PHE A 12 10.48 -8.93 4.70
CA PHE A 12 9.66 -9.98 4.11
C PHE A 12 8.30 -10.11 4.83
N GLY A 13 8.30 -10.06 6.17
CA GLY A 13 7.08 -10.06 6.98
C GLY A 13 6.19 -8.83 6.72
N LEU A 14 6.80 -7.65 6.58
CA LEU A 14 6.11 -6.41 6.24
C LEU A 14 5.42 -6.51 4.87
N VAL A 15 6.13 -6.99 3.84
CA VAL A 15 5.58 -7.18 2.50
C VAL A 15 4.46 -8.21 2.50
N GLY A 16 4.62 -9.31 3.25
CA GLY A 16 3.57 -10.32 3.41
C GLY A 16 2.30 -9.72 4.01
N THR A 17 2.44 -8.88 5.04
CA THR A 17 1.32 -8.17 5.67
C THR A 17 0.64 -7.20 4.71
N LEU A 18 1.43 -6.39 3.98
CA LEU A 18 0.92 -5.48 2.96
C LEU A 18 0.15 -6.22 1.87
N HIS A 19 0.66 -7.36 1.41
CA HIS A 19 -0.02 -8.17 0.42
C HIS A 19 -1.38 -8.67 0.91
N VAL A 20 -1.47 -9.12 2.17
CA VAL A 20 -2.75 -9.53 2.75
C VAL A 20 -3.73 -8.37 2.84
N LEU A 21 -3.28 -7.18 3.25
CA LEU A 21 -4.13 -5.98 3.33
C LEU A 21 -4.67 -5.55 1.95
N VAL A 22 -3.84 -5.67 0.92
CA VAL A 22 -4.15 -5.18 -0.43
C VAL A 22 -4.93 -6.20 -1.26
N PHE A 23 -4.61 -7.49 -1.14
CA PHE A 23 -5.16 -8.57 -1.97
C PHE A 23 -6.07 -9.54 -1.22
N GLY A 24 -6.14 -9.48 0.12
CA GLY A 24 -6.96 -10.37 0.94
C GLY A 24 -6.47 -11.82 0.99
N GLN A 25 -5.26 -12.11 0.54
CA GLN A 25 -4.69 -13.46 0.47
C GLN A 25 -3.21 -13.45 0.83
N TYR A 26 -2.69 -14.60 1.27
CA TYR A 26 -1.27 -14.75 1.59
C TYR A 26 -0.38 -14.53 0.36
N MET A 27 0.75 -13.88 0.58
CA MET A 27 1.74 -13.62 -0.46
C MET A 27 2.37 -14.91 -0.96
N LYS A 28 2.40 -15.08 -2.28
CA LYS A 28 3.17 -16.12 -2.96
C LYS A 28 4.24 -15.46 -3.81
N VAL A 29 5.48 -15.91 -3.64
CA VAL A 29 6.64 -15.39 -4.36
C VAL A 29 7.25 -16.46 -5.27
N TYR A 30 7.86 -16.02 -6.35
CA TYR A 30 8.64 -16.84 -7.26
C TYR A 30 9.96 -16.13 -7.57
N CYS A 31 11.00 -16.91 -7.83
CA CYS A 31 12.30 -16.38 -8.26
C CYS A 31 12.41 -16.48 -9.78
N SER A 32 12.80 -15.39 -10.42
CA SER A 32 13.08 -15.32 -11.85
C SER A 32 14.35 -14.50 -12.05
N GLN A 33 15.32 -15.04 -12.80
CA GLN A 33 16.60 -14.36 -13.08
C GLN A 33 17.35 -13.89 -11.81
N GLY A 34 17.21 -14.61 -10.69
CA GLY A 34 17.84 -14.25 -9.42
C GLY A 34 17.11 -13.15 -8.63
N GLN A 35 15.93 -12.73 -9.08
CA GLN A 35 15.09 -11.76 -8.39
C GLN A 35 13.77 -12.39 -7.92
N TRP A 36 13.34 -12.02 -6.72
CA TRP A 36 12.08 -12.40 -6.12
C TRP A 36 10.96 -11.47 -6.57
N HIS A 37 9.88 -12.09 -7.04
CA HIS A 37 8.67 -11.43 -7.51
C HIS A 37 7.44 -12.06 -6.84
N MET A 38 6.36 -11.30 -6.70
CA MET A 38 5.08 -11.85 -6.27
C MET A 38 4.26 -12.35 -7.46
N THR A 39 3.47 -13.41 -7.29
CA THR A 39 2.59 -13.95 -8.35
C THR A 39 1.33 -13.13 -8.59
N SER A 40 0.97 -12.24 -7.67
CA SER A 40 -0.28 -11.47 -7.71
C SER A 40 -0.21 -10.32 -8.71
N SER A 41 -1.29 -10.14 -9.47
CA SER A 41 -1.42 -9.03 -10.43
C SER A 41 -2.12 -7.84 -9.79
N PHE A 42 -1.50 -6.66 -9.85
CA PHE A 42 -2.13 -5.41 -9.43
C PHE A 42 -3.30 -5.01 -10.35
N GLN A 43 -4.32 -4.37 -9.78
CA GLN A 43 -5.43 -3.83 -10.57
C GLN A 43 -4.95 -2.67 -11.45
N ARG A 44 -5.45 -2.61 -12.71
CA ARG A 44 -5.05 -1.58 -13.71
C ARG A 44 -5.24 -0.14 -13.23
N LYS A 45 -6.20 0.11 -12.34
CA LYS A 45 -6.51 1.45 -11.80
C LYS A 45 -5.49 1.94 -10.77
N TRP A 46 -4.61 1.07 -10.28
CA TRP A 46 -3.61 1.43 -9.29
C TRP A 46 -2.36 1.95 -9.99
N LYS A 47 -1.53 2.73 -9.28
CA LYS A 47 -0.16 3.05 -9.71
C LYS A 47 0.71 1.78 -9.64
N VAL A 48 0.48 0.88 -10.59
CA VAL A 48 1.11 -0.46 -10.67
C VAL A 48 2.62 -0.36 -10.52
N GLU A 49 3.25 0.65 -11.11
CA GLU A 49 4.71 0.84 -11.05
C GLU A 49 5.23 1.23 -9.66
N LEU A 50 4.50 2.04 -8.89
CA LEU A 50 4.88 2.41 -7.53
C LEU A 50 4.82 1.20 -6.59
N TRP A 51 3.76 0.41 -6.71
CA TRP A 51 3.62 -0.83 -5.96
C TRP A 51 4.67 -1.87 -6.38
N LYS A 52 4.90 -2.07 -7.68
CA LYS A 52 5.98 -2.96 -8.15
C LYS A 52 7.34 -2.56 -7.59
N LYS A 53 7.67 -1.27 -7.59
CA LYS A 53 8.91 -0.74 -7.01
C LYS A 53 9.02 -1.08 -5.52
N LEU A 54 7.96 -0.85 -4.74
CA LEU A 54 7.91 -1.19 -3.32
C LEU A 54 8.19 -2.67 -3.08
N PHE A 55 7.40 -3.55 -3.71
CA PHE A 55 7.53 -4.99 -3.53
C PHE A 55 8.91 -5.48 -3.99
N HIS A 56 9.44 -4.94 -5.09
CA HIS A 56 10.75 -5.31 -5.59
C HIS A 56 11.86 -4.92 -4.61
N GLN A 57 11.89 -3.67 -4.13
CA GLN A 57 12.92 -3.18 -3.21
C GLN A 57 12.90 -3.92 -1.87
N LEU A 58 11.71 -4.27 -1.37
CA LEU A 58 11.59 -4.98 -0.09
C LEU A 58 11.87 -6.48 -0.19
N LEU A 59 11.59 -7.11 -1.34
CA LEU A 59 11.89 -8.54 -1.56
C LEU A 59 13.32 -8.81 -2.02
N ASN A 60 14.00 -7.82 -2.60
CA ASN A 60 15.32 -7.98 -3.23
C ASN A 60 16.37 -7.07 -2.57
N VAL A 61 16.47 -7.13 -1.24
CA VAL A 61 17.53 -6.43 -0.50
C VAL A 61 18.84 -7.21 -0.66
N PRO A 62 19.91 -6.60 -1.19
CA PRO A 62 21.16 -7.31 -1.48
C PRO A 62 21.97 -7.64 -0.23
N ASP A 63 22.01 -6.73 0.75
CA ASP A 63 22.81 -6.88 1.98
C ASP A 63 22.13 -6.16 3.16
N CYS A 64 22.36 -6.65 4.38
CA CYS A 64 21.76 -6.10 5.61
C CYS A 64 22.23 -4.67 5.91
N ASP A 65 23.41 -4.28 5.41
CA ASP A 65 23.98 -2.93 5.52
C ASP A 65 23.49 -1.98 4.41
N GLN A 66 22.93 -2.51 3.32
CA GLN A 66 22.44 -1.75 2.17
C GLN A 66 20.91 -1.83 2.06
N GLN A 67 20.23 -1.42 3.13
CA GLN A 67 18.78 -1.39 3.16
C GLN A 67 18.20 -0.30 2.25
N PRO A 68 17.06 -0.55 1.60
CA PRO A 68 16.36 0.48 0.85
C PRO A 68 15.91 1.62 1.79
N ASP A 69 15.97 2.86 1.30
CA ASP A 69 15.46 4.02 2.05
C ASP A 69 13.92 3.95 2.15
N LEU A 70 13.45 3.33 3.24
CA LEU A 70 12.03 3.21 3.56
C LEU A 70 11.36 4.58 3.73
N GLY A 71 12.10 5.61 4.15
CA GLY A 71 11.61 6.96 4.30
C GLY A 71 11.36 7.64 2.95
N ALA A 72 12.20 7.41 1.95
CA ALA A 72 11.95 7.84 0.57
C ALA A 72 10.73 7.11 -0.02
N LEU A 73 10.64 5.79 0.13
CA LEU A 73 9.49 5.01 -0.32
C LEU A 73 8.19 5.52 0.32
N ARG A 74 8.19 5.74 1.63
CA ARG A 74 7.03 6.27 2.35
C ARG A 74 6.58 7.62 1.78
N ARG A 75 7.51 8.55 1.54
CA ARG A 75 7.21 9.86 0.95
C ARG A 75 6.58 9.73 -0.44
N GLU A 76 7.08 8.84 -1.30
CA GLU A 76 6.49 8.59 -2.63
C GLU A 76 5.03 8.10 -2.53
N PHE A 77 4.71 7.24 -1.55
CA PHE A 77 3.34 6.79 -1.30
C PHE A 77 2.45 7.89 -0.71
N GLU A 78 2.96 8.68 0.23
CA GLU A 78 2.25 9.81 0.83
C GLU A 78 1.90 10.86 -0.23
N ASP A 79 2.87 11.26 -1.06
CA ASP A 79 2.68 12.20 -2.15
C ASP A 79 1.63 11.70 -3.16
N HIS A 80 1.68 10.40 -3.49
CA HIS A 80 0.67 9.80 -4.36
C HIS A 80 -0.73 9.85 -3.74
N PHE A 81 -0.84 9.53 -2.45
CA PHE A 81 -2.11 9.53 -1.73
C PHE A 81 -2.70 10.93 -1.60
N ILE A 82 -1.89 11.93 -1.25
CA ILE A 82 -2.32 13.34 -1.14
C ILE A 82 -2.76 13.87 -2.50
N THR A 83 -2.00 13.60 -3.55
CA THR A 83 -2.29 14.15 -4.88
C THR A 83 -3.52 13.51 -5.54
N ASN A 84 -3.74 12.21 -5.36
CA ASN A 84 -4.74 11.45 -6.13
C ASN A 84 -5.93 10.96 -5.31
N LEU A 85 -5.76 10.72 -4.02
CA LEU A 85 -6.82 10.16 -3.16
C LEU A 85 -7.49 11.23 -2.29
N ALA A 86 -6.74 12.15 -1.69
CA ALA A 86 -7.29 13.20 -0.83
C ALA A 86 -8.37 14.09 -1.49
N PRO A 87 -8.23 14.56 -2.75
CA PRO A 87 -9.30 15.32 -3.39
C PRO A 87 -10.57 14.49 -3.62
N ASN A 88 -10.44 13.17 -3.82
CA ASN A 88 -11.57 12.26 -3.98
C ASN A 88 -12.24 11.89 -2.65
N PHE A 89 -11.49 11.86 -1.56
CA PHE A 89 -12.03 11.67 -0.21
C PHE A 89 -12.87 12.87 0.26
N HIS A 90 -12.47 14.09 -0.10
CA HIS A 90 -13.22 15.31 0.24
C HIS A 90 -14.56 15.40 -0.52
N LEU A 91 -14.63 14.85 -1.75
CA LEU A 91 -15.87 14.75 -2.53
C LEU A 91 -16.87 13.74 -1.93
N THR A 92 -16.39 12.67 -1.29
CA THR A 92 -17.27 11.70 -0.63
C THR A 92 -17.87 12.27 0.65
N LEU A 93 -17.11 13.08 1.41
CA LEU A 93 -17.63 13.79 2.58
C LEU A 93 -18.66 14.86 2.20
N SER A 94 -18.41 15.67 1.15
CA SER A 94 -19.38 16.68 0.71
C SER A 94 -20.68 16.05 0.15
N ALA A 95 -20.57 14.91 -0.53
CA ALA A 95 -21.72 14.12 -0.97
C ALA A 95 -22.52 13.55 0.22
N CYS A 96 -21.84 13.08 1.28
CA CYS A 96 -22.49 12.56 2.48
C CYS A 96 -23.21 13.67 3.28
N THR A 97 -22.60 14.86 3.39
CA THR A 97 -23.21 16.02 4.07
C THR A 97 -24.46 16.53 3.35
N ARG A 98 -24.51 16.45 2.02
CA ARG A 98 -25.68 16.89 1.24
C ARG A 98 -26.89 15.96 1.43
N THR A 99 -26.65 14.65 1.58
CA THR A 99 -27.72 13.67 1.86
C THR A 99 -28.30 13.82 3.26
N ILE A 100 -27.46 14.14 4.27
CA ILE A 100 -27.93 14.37 5.65
C ILE A 100 -28.87 15.58 5.73
N SER A 101 -28.58 16.68 5.01
CA SER A 101 -29.46 17.86 4.98
C SER A 101 -30.81 17.60 4.30
N ILE A 102 -30.85 16.73 3.28
CA ILE A 102 -32.10 16.38 2.58
C ILE A 102 -33.00 15.49 3.45
N VAL A 103 -32.42 14.51 4.16
CA VAL A 103 -33.17 13.66 5.10
C VAL A 103 -33.70 14.48 6.28
N ARG A 104 -32.95 15.48 6.74
CA ARG A 104 -33.38 16.37 7.84
C ARG A 104 -34.45 17.38 7.46
N ALA A 105 -34.58 17.73 6.17
CA ALA A 105 -35.63 18.62 5.66
C ALA A 105 -36.92 17.88 5.26
N GLY A 106 -36.85 16.55 5.05
CA GLY A 106 -37.95 15.75 4.48
C GLY A 106 -38.77 14.90 5.44
N GLY A 107 -38.46 14.85 6.75
CA GLY A 107 -39.11 13.86 7.64
C GLY A 107 -39.20 14.25 9.11
N LEU A 108 -40.23 15.03 9.47
CA LEU A 108 -41.15 14.75 10.57
C LEU A 108 -42.33 15.73 10.52
N LYS A 109 -43.39 15.36 9.80
CA LYS A 109 -44.76 15.78 10.15
C LYS A 109 -45.50 14.50 10.51
N ALA A 110 -45.53 14.21 11.80
CA ALA A 110 -46.58 13.39 12.41
C ALA A 110 -47.77 14.30 12.71
#